data_AF-A0A9E5QFM3-F1
#
_entry.id   AF-A0A9E5QFM3-F1
#
_cell.length_a   1.000
_cell.length_b   1.000
_cell.length_c   1.000
_cell.angle_alpha   90.00
_cell.angle_beta   90.00
_cell.angle_gamma   90.00
#
_symmetry.space_group_name_H-M   'P 1'
#
loop_
_entity.id
_entity.type
_entity.pdbx_description
1 polymer ?
#
loop_
_entity_poly.entity_id
_entity_poly.type
_entity_poly.pdbx_seq_one_letter_code
_entity_poly.pdbx_strand_id
1 'polypeptide(L)' 'LYLKMPSALLDGPYVVWVDGEKLADFEHEKQNDMNNLTIPLEEKNKVITLVGTKVVPEFGVLSMVILAVAVISVIAM' A
#
# COMPACT_ATOMS: atom_id res chain seq x y z
N LEU A 1 6.69 -4.57 -18.44
CA LEU A 1 5.79 -3.38 -18.36
C LEU A 1 6.28 -2.49 -17.24
N TYR A 2 6.26 -1.17 -17.45
CA TYR A 2 6.60 -0.19 -16.43
C TYR A 2 5.36 0.60 -16.03
N LEU A 3 4.98 0.53 -14.76
CA LEU A 3 3.78 1.16 -14.22
C LEU A 3 4.17 2.21 -13.18
N LYS A 4 3.77 3.46 -13.43
CA LYS A 4 4.00 4.58 -12.51
C LYS A 4 2.66 5.08 -11.99
N MET A 5 2.47 5.02 -10.67
CA MET A 5 1.21 5.38 -10.02
C MET A 5 1.46 6.29 -8.82
N PRO A 6 0.54 7.23 -8.52
CA PRO A 6 0.57 7.97 -7.26
C PRO A 6 0.38 7.02 -6.06
N SER A 7 1.18 7.19 -5.02
CA SER A 7 1.03 6.49 -3.73
C SER A 7 -0.29 6.83 -3.03
N ALA A 8 -0.88 7.97 -3.37
CA ALA A 8 -2.21 8.36 -2.91
C ALA A 8 -3.32 7.41 -3.41
N LEU A 9 -3.15 6.78 -4.58
CA LEU A 9 -4.13 5.86 -5.18
C LEU A 9 -3.91 4.42 -4.75
N LEU A 10 -2.67 3.96 -4.79
CA LEU A 10 -2.30 2.59 -4.43
C LEU A 10 -0.92 2.61 -3.78
N ASP A 11 -0.83 2.15 -2.53
CA ASP A 11 0.42 2.03 -1.78
C ASP A 11 0.72 0.55 -1.46
N GLY A 12 1.93 0.30 -0.96
CA GLY A 12 2.40 -1.04 -0.65
C GLY A 12 2.00 -1.53 0.74
N PRO A 13 2.11 -2.85 1.02
CA PRO A 13 2.63 -3.93 0.16
C PRO A 13 1.76 -4.28 -1.06
N TYR A 14 2.41 -4.72 -2.13
CA TYR A 14 1.76 -5.11 -3.40
C TYR A 14 1.75 -6.62 -3.60
N VAL A 15 0.70 -7.10 -4.26
CA VAL A 15 0.60 -8.46 -4.80
C VAL A 15 0.24 -8.35 -6.28
N VAL A 16 1.12 -8.85 -7.13
CA VAL A 16 0.94 -8.87 -8.59
C VAL A 16 0.46 -10.25 -9.02
N TRP A 17 -0.56 -10.29 -9.86
CA TRP A 17 -1.04 -11.50 -10.52
C TRP A 17 -1.06 -11.28 -12.02
N VAL A 18 -0.62 -12.27 -12.78
CA VAL A 18 -0.59 -12.24 -14.24
C VAL A 18 -1.39 -13.44 -14.73
N ASP A 19 -2.48 -13.18 -15.46
CA ASP A 19 -3.46 -14.17 -15.94
C ASP A 19 -3.97 -15.16 -14.88
N GLY A 20 -4.04 -14.72 -13.62
CA GLY A 20 -4.50 -15.55 -12.50
C GLY A 20 -3.39 -16.33 -11.78
N GLU A 21 -2.14 -16.22 -12.22
CA GLU A 21 -0.98 -16.75 -11.51
C GLU A 21 -0.30 -15.63 -10.70
N LYS A 22 0.00 -15.90 -9.43
CA LYS A 22 0.68 -14.94 -8.56
C LYS A 22 2.14 -14.82 -8.98
N LEU A 23 2.57 -13.60 -9.28
CA LEU A 23 3.95 -13.30 -9.61
C LEU A 23 4.71 -12.92 -8.33
N ALA A 24 5.77 -13.66 -8.02
CA ALA A 24 6.61 -13.40 -6.85
C ALA A 24 7.72 -12.36 -7.12
N ASP A 25 8.23 -12.33 -8.36
CA ASP A 25 9.34 -11.49 -8.77
C ASP A 25 8.86 -10.26 -9.54
N PHE A 26 8.77 -9.13 -8.83
CA PHE A 26 8.55 -7.81 -9.40
C PHE A 26 9.41 -6.78 -8.67
N GLU A 27 9.84 -5.76 -9.38
CA GLU A 27 10.58 -4.66 -8.76
C GLU A 27 9.62 -3.55 -8.37
N HIS A 28 9.79 -3.03 -7.16
CA HIS A 28 9.05 -1.88 -6.65
C HIS A 28 10.02 -0.82 -6.15
N GLU A 29 9.88 0.39 -6.69
CA GLU A 29 10.59 1.58 -6.20
C GLU A 29 9.58 2.64 -5.78
N LYS A 30 9.74 3.16 -4.56
CA LYS A 30 8.98 4.31 -4.06
C LYS A 30 9.81 5.57 -4.23
N GLN A 31 9.30 6.52 -5.00
CA GLN A 31 9.93 7.80 -5.26
C GLN A 31 8.99 8.91 -4.79
N ASN A 32 9.19 9.38 -3.56
CA ASN A 32 8.31 10.31 -2.85
C ASN A 32 6.85 9.81 -2.82
N ASP A 33 5.95 10.51 -3.50
CA ASP A 33 4.52 10.20 -3.64
C ASP A 33 4.19 9.37 -4.88
N MET A 34 5.19 8.79 -5.53
CA MET A 34 5.03 7.95 -6.71
C MET A 34 5.57 6.55 -6.45
N ASN A 35 4.79 5.55 -6.82
CA ASN A 35 5.15 4.15 -6.81
C ASN A 35 5.44 3.71 -8.25
N ASN A 36 6.66 3.26 -8.49
CA ASN A 36 7.09 2.65 -9.74
C ASN A 36 7.10 1.13 -9.55
N LEU A 37 6.44 0.40 -10.45
CA LEU A 37 6.39 -1.05 -10.48
C LEU A 37 6.87 -1.55 -11.84
N THR A 38 7.91 -2.38 -11.84
CA THR A 38 8.41 -3.06 -13.03
C THR A 38 8.00 -4.53 -12.95
N ILE A 39 7.10 -4.92 -13.86
CA ILE A 39 6.57 -6.28 -13.94
C ILE A 39 7.11 -6.93 -15.22
N PRO A 40 7.88 -8.02 -15.12
CA PRO A 40 8.24 -8.82 -16.28
C PRO A 40 6.97 -9.46 -16.85
N LEU A 41 6.68 -9.21 -18.13
CA LEU A 41 5.55 -9.80 -18.84
C LEU A 41 6.08 -10.68 -19.96
N GLU A 42 5.46 -11.83 -20.15
CA GLU A 42 5.64 -12.66 -21.33
C GLU A 42 4.63 -12.26 -22.41
N GLU A 43 4.97 -12.48 -23.70
CA GLU A 43 4.13 -12.06 -24.83
C GLU A 43 2.72 -12.69 -24.85
N LYS A 44 2.49 -13.72 -24.04
CA LYS A 44 1.20 -14.40 -23.92
C LYS A 44 0.28 -13.79 -22.86
N ASN A 45 0.80 -12.89 -22.03
CA ASN A 45 0.02 -12.38 -20.91
C ASN A 45 -1.02 -11.34 -21.34
N LYS A 46 -2.27 -11.49 -20.90
CA LYS A 46 -3.39 -10.65 -21.35
C LYS A 46 -3.94 -9.77 -20.24
N VAL A 47 -3.95 -10.27 -19.01
CA VAL A 47 -4.55 -9.60 -17.86
C VAL A 47 -3.56 -9.52 -16.72
N ILE A 48 -3.41 -8.32 -16.15
CA ILE A 48 -2.57 -8.06 -14.98
C ILE A 48 -3.47 -7.53 -13.88
N THR A 49 -3.42 -8.16 -12.72
CA THR A 49 -4.15 -7.73 -11.53
C THR A 49 -3.15 -7.29 -10.47
N LEU A 50 -3.22 -6.04 -10.07
CA LEU A 50 -2.40 -5.47 -9.01
C LEU A 50 -3.27 -5.19 -7.78
N VAL A 51 -2.92 -5.81 -6.66
CA VAL A 51 -3.57 -5.57 -5.38
C VAL A 51 -2.57 -4.86 -4.48
N GLY A 52 -2.90 -3.65 -4.04
CA GLY A 52 -2.11 -2.90 -3.06
C GLY A 52 -2.95 -2.59 -1.83
N THR A 53 -2.27 -2.35 -0.71
CA THR A 53 -2.93 -1.93 0.54
C THR A 53 -2.55 -0.50 0.84
N LYS A 54 -3.54 0.34 1.14
CA LYS A 54 -3.30 1.68 1.65
C LYS A 54 -3.85 1.77 3.06
N VAL A 55 -2.99 2.06 4.02
CA VAL A 55 -3.45 2.39 5.38
C VAL A 55 -3.98 3.82 5.33
N VAL A 56 -5.31 3.97 5.40
CA VAL A 56 -5.94 5.28 5.55
C VAL A 56 -6.02 5.56 7.06
N PRO A 57 -5.31 6.58 7.58
CA PRO A 57 -5.32 6.87 9.01
C PRO A 57 -6.59 7.65 9.38
N GLU A 58 -7.74 6.99 9.42
CA GLU A 58 -9.01 7.59 9.85
C GLU A 58 -9.06 7.87 11.36
N PHE A 59 -8.21 7.19 12.12
CA PHE A 59 -8.19 7.29 13.58
C PHE A 59 -7.13 8.25 14.12
N GLY A 60 -6.38 9.00 13.30
CA GLY A 60 -5.30 9.85 13.82
C GLY A 60 -5.73 10.80 14.94
N VAL A 61 -6.80 11.57 14.71
CA VAL A 61 -7.31 12.53 15.69
C VAL A 61 -8.02 11.84 16.86
N LEU A 62 -8.88 10.85 16.58
CA LEU A 62 -9.62 10.13 17.61
C LEU A 62 -8.69 9.30 18.52
N SER A 63 -7.69 8.64 17.96
CA SER A 63 -6.66 7.91 18.72
C SER A 63 -5.85 8.84 19.61
N MET A 64 -5.51 10.05 19.16
CA MET A 64 -4.83 11.03 20.01
C MET A 64 -5.71 11.49 21.19
N VAL A 65 -7.01 11.70 20.95
CA VAL A 65 -7.97 12.06 22.01
C VAL A 65 -8.11 10.92 23.03
N ILE A 66 -8.31 9.69 22.55
CA ILE A 66 -8.42 8.51 23.43
C ILE A 66 -7.13 8.31 24.22
N LEU A 67 -5.97 8.48 23.59
CA LEU A 67 -4.67 8.39 24.24
C LEU A 67 -4.50 9.47 25.34
N ALA A 68 -4.86 10.72 25.04
CA ALA A 68 -4.77 11.81 26.01
C ALA A 68 -5.67 11.57 27.23
N VAL A 69 -6.92 11.15 27.00
CA VAL A 69 -7.87 10.80 28.07
C VAL A 69 -7.34 9.64 28.92
N ALA A 70 -6.77 8.61 28.29
CA ALA A 70 -6.21 7.46 28.99
C ALA A 70 -5.03 7.84 29.90
N VAL A 71 -4.09 8.66 29.41
CA VAL A 71 -2.94 9.13 30.21
C VAL A 71 -3.40 9.97 31.40
N ILE A 72 -4.34 10.90 31.17
CA ILE A 72 -4.92 11.72 32.25
C ILE A 72 -5.60 10.82 33.28
N SER A 73 -6.37 9.81 32.85
CA SER A 73 -7.03 8.87 33.74
C SER A 73 -6.07 8.05 34.60
N VAL A 74 -4.89 7.70 34.09
CA VAL A 74 -3.88 6.94 34.85
C VAL A 74 -3.19 7.83 35.90
N ILE A 75 -2.89 9.09 35.56
CA ILE A 75 -2.17 10.00 36.46
C ILE A 75 -3.11 10.60 37.52
N ALA A 76 -4.38 10.86 37.16
CA ALA A 76 -5.36 11.44 38.06
C ALA A 76 -5.99 10.42 39.03
N MET A 77 -5.81 9.11 38.77
CA MET A 77 -6.23 8.02 39.65
C MET A 77 -5.29 7.84 40.84
#